data_AF-A0A6G9CUR7-F1
#
_entry.id   AF-A0A6G9CUR7-F1
#
_cell.length_a   1.000
_cell.length_b   1.000
_cell.length_c   1.000
_cell.angle_alpha   90.00
_cell.angle_beta   90.00
_cell.angle_gamma   90.00
#
_symmetry.space_group_name_H-M   'P 1'
#
loop_
_entity.id
_entity.type
_entity.pdbx_description
1 polymer ?
#
loop_
_entity_poly.entity_id
_entity_poly.type
_entity_poly.pdbx_seq_one_letter_code
_entity_poly.pdbx_strand_id
1 'polypeptide(L)'
;MQGIATQLPVTCSIRWRAERGEWALEECGGSGASRVVDVLTYHARATIETEFFRTYLTREPQKALCILTTGLGPIQGTMVESVRRLIEAEIPEQIRPDLPVEDMAYLLVRVGESFIYNDLLTGGTPDTEKARLAFRLILSRD
;
A
#
# COMPACT_ATOMS: atom_id res chain seq x y z
N MET A 1 12.77 -28.59 -3.90
CA MET A 1 11.86 -28.48 -2.74
C MET A 1 10.95 -27.28 -2.98
N GLN A 2 9.71 -27.55 -3.35
CA GLN A 2 8.69 -26.53 -3.64
C GLN A 2 8.10 -26.06 -2.31
N GLY A 3 8.30 -24.78 -1.98
CA GLY A 3 7.59 -24.11 -0.89
C GLY A 3 6.23 -23.64 -1.42
N ILE A 4 5.16 -24.07 -0.74
CA ILE A 4 3.79 -23.66 -1.04
C ILE A 4 3.66 -22.17 -0.68
N ALA A 5 3.63 -21.31 -1.70
CA ALA A 5 3.20 -19.93 -1.53
C ALA A 5 1.68 -19.94 -1.37
N THR A 6 1.20 -19.61 -0.18
CA THR A 6 -0.23 -19.48 0.10
C THR A 6 -0.78 -18.34 -0.77
N GLN A 7 -1.47 -18.73 -1.84
CA GLN A 7 -2.00 -17.81 -2.84
C GLN A 7 -3.25 -17.14 -2.27
N LEU A 8 -3.06 -16.02 -1.57
CA LEU A 8 -4.15 -15.10 -1.25
C LEU A 8 -4.68 -14.50 -2.56
N PRO A 9 -5.99 -14.38 -2.76
CA PRO A 9 -6.59 -14.04 -4.04
C PRO A 9 -6.55 -12.52 -4.26
N VAL A 10 -5.37 -11.91 -4.33
CA VAL A 10 -5.23 -10.56 -4.88
C VAL A 10 -4.92 -10.71 -6.38
N THR A 11 -5.97 -10.67 -7.20
CA THR A 11 -5.88 -10.69 -8.67
C THR A 11 -5.44 -9.31 -9.18
N CYS A 12 -4.40 -8.72 -8.58
CA CYS A 12 -3.89 -7.40 -8.91
C CYS A 12 -2.56 -7.55 -9.69
N SER A 13 -2.50 -7.15 -10.95
CA SER A 13 -1.33 -7.21 -11.82
C SER A 13 -0.94 -5.82 -12.32
N ILE A 14 0.37 -5.58 -12.48
CA ILE A 14 0.91 -4.34 -13.04
C ILE A 14 1.40 -4.58 -14.47
N ARG A 15 1.07 -3.66 -15.38
CA ARG A 15 1.69 -3.54 -16.70
C ARG A 15 2.43 -2.22 -16.78
N TRP A 16 3.61 -2.25 -17.38
CA TRP A 16 4.30 -1.04 -17.80
C TRP A 16 3.51 -0.34 -18.91
N ARG A 17 3.02 0.89 -18.67
CA ARG A 17 2.44 1.73 -19.73
C ARG A 17 3.49 2.70 -20.25
N ALA A 18 4.17 2.29 -21.31
CA ALA A 18 5.23 3.05 -21.98
C ALA A 18 4.82 4.48 -22.34
N GLU A 19 3.54 4.71 -22.63
CA GLU A 19 3.00 6.00 -23.06
C GLU A 19 2.93 7.05 -21.94
N ARG A 20 2.93 6.62 -20.67
CA ARG A 20 2.96 7.51 -19.49
C ARG A 20 4.25 7.40 -18.68
N GLY A 21 5.14 6.46 -19.02
CA GLY A 21 6.33 6.17 -18.21
C GLY A 21 5.97 5.68 -16.80
N GLU A 22 4.80 5.06 -16.64
CA GLU A 22 4.21 4.69 -15.36
C GLU A 22 3.86 3.20 -15.32
N TRP A 23 3.97 2.60 -14.14
CA TRP A 23 3.37 1.31 -13.85
C TRP A 23 1.86 1.50 -13.70
N ALA A 24 1.06 0.74 -14.45
CA ALA A 24 -0.39 0.77 -14.35
C ALA A 24 -0.94 -0.56 -13.86
N LEU A 25 -1.92 -0.49 -12.98
CA LEU A 25 -2.69 -1.65 -12.52
C LEU A 25 -3.67 -2.03 -13.62
N GLU A 26 -3.68 -3.29 -14.06
CA GLU A 26 -4.46 -3.72 -15.23
C GLU A 26 -5.58 -4.68 -14.89
N GLU A 27 -5.28 -5.68 -14.09
CA GLU A 27 -6.27 -6.61 -13.59
C GLU A 27 -6.21 -6.40 -12.09
N CYS A 28 -7.19 -5.73 -11.48
CA CYS A 28 -7.40 -5.76 -10.03
C CYS A 28 -8.87 -6.06 -9.82
N GLY A 29 -9.17 -7.03 -8.97
CA GLY A 29 -10.54 -7.42 -8.65
C GLY A 29 -11.30 -6.32 -7.91
N GLY A 30 -12.62 -6.50 -7.81
CA GLY A 30 -13.50 -5.60 -7.05
C GLY A 30 -13.74 -4.23 -7.71
N SER A 31 -14.47 -3.39 -6.99
CA SER A 31 -14.76 -2.00 -7.34
C SER A 31 -14.91 -1.18 -6.06
N GLY A 32 -14.76 0.14 -6.16
CA GLY A 32 -14.91 1.03 -5.01
C GLY A 32 -13.88 0.72 -3.91
N ALA A 33 -14.33 0.73 -2.65
CA ALA A 33 -13.47 0.46 -1.50
C ALA A 33 -12.71 -0.88 -1.61
N SER A 34 -13.34 -1.92 -2.17
CA SER A 34 -12.67 -3.22 -2.35
C SER A 34 -11.47 -3.11 -3.28
N ARG A 35 -11.57 -2.32 -4.35
CA ARG A 35 -10.46 -2.15 -5.30
C ARG A 35 -9.33 -1.34 -4.69
N VAL A 36 -9.65 -0.31 -3.88
CA VAL A 36 -8.63 0.42 -3.11
C VAL A 36 -7.86 -0.53 -2.18
N VAL A 37 -8.58 -1.38 -1.44
CA VAL A 37 -7.97 -2.39 -0.56
C VAL A 37 -7.06 -3.35 -1.33
N ASP A 38 -7.52 -3.88 -2.47
CA ASP A 38 -6.76 -4.86 -3.25
C ASP A 38 -5.46 -4.25 -3.80
N VAL A 39 -5.51 -3.02 -4.28
CA VAL A 39 -4.34 -2.28 -4.77
C VAL A 39 -3.32 -2.02 -3.66
N LEU A 40 -3.77 -1.55 -2.50
CA LEU A 40 -2.87 -1.28 -1.36
C LEU A 40 -2.28 -2.57 -0.79
N THR A 41 -3.05 -3.66 -0.79
CA THR A 41 -2.58 -4.98 -0.37
C THR A 41 -1.53 -5.52 -1.33
N TYR A 42 -1.75 -5.36 -2.64
CA TYR A 42 -0.75 -5.71 -3.64
C TYR A 42 0.55 -4.92 -3.44
N HIS A 43 0.45 -3.61 -3.22
CA HIS A 43 1.61 -2.78 -2.91
C HIS A 43 2.35 -3.29 -1.67
N ALA A 44 1.64 -3.51 -0.55
CA ALA A 44 2.24 -4.02 0.68
C ALA A 44 2.99 -5.35 0.46
N ARG A 45 2.36 -6.30 -0.25
CA ARG A 45 2.99 -7.57 -0.61
C ARG A 45 4.25 -7.36 -1.44
N ALA A 46 4.15 -6.59 -2.52
CA ALA A 46 5.27 -6.32 -3.41
C ALA A 46 6.46 -5.70 -2.66
N THR A 47 6.20 -4.76 -1.74
CA THR A 47 7.23 -4.16 -0.90
C THR A 47 7.88 -5.16 0.05
N ILE A 48 7.09 -6.06 0.65
CA ILE A 48 7.59 -7.10 1.57
C ILE A 48 8.43 -8.16 0.83
N GLU A 49 8.01 -8.56 -0.38
CA GLU A 49 8.61 -9.66 -1.14
C GLU A 49 9.79 -9.25 -2.03
N THR A 50 9.96 -7.96 -2.33
CA THR A 50 11.05 -7.49 -3.21
C THR A 50 12.41 -7.52 -2.51
N GLU A 51 13.19 -8.57 -2.79
CA GLU A 51 14.48 -8.86 -2.13
C GLU A 51 15.49 -7.70 -2.19
N PHE A 52 15.68 -7.06 -3.36
CA PHE A 52 16.61 -5.94 -3.48
C PHE A 52 16.22 -4.77 -2.58
N PHE A 53 14.92 -4.47 -2.51
CA PHE A 53 14.40 -3.40 -1.65
C PHE A 53 14.61 -3.76 -0.17
N ARG A 54 14.31 -4.99 0.23
CA ARG A 54 14.54 -5.51 1.59
C ARG A 54 16.03 -5.48 1.98
N THR A 55 16.92 -5.76 1.03
CA THR A 55 18.38 -5.64 1.24
C THR A 55 18.78 -4.19 1.51
N TYR A 56 18.25 -3.22 0.77
CA TYR A 56 18.49 -1.80 1.03
C TYR A 56 17.97 -1.37 2.41
N LEU A 57 16.73 -1.77 2.75
CA LEU A 57 16.10 -1.45 4.04
C LEU A 57 16.92 -1.94 5.24
N THR A 58 17.46 -3.15 5.16
CA THR A 58 18.23 -3.77 6.25
C THR A 58 19.64 -3.20 6.37
N ARG A 59 20.23 -2.73 5.26
CA ARG A 59 21.57 -2.14 5.25
C ARG A 59 21.62 -0.74 5.86
N GLU A 60 20.62 0.10 5.59
CA GLU A 60 20.57 1.49 6.08
C GLU A 60 19.19 1.83 6.70
N PRO A 61 18.75 1.14 7.78
CA PRO A 61 17.35 1.17 8.23
C PRO A 61 16.87 2.56 8.66
N GLN A 62 17.69 3.32 9.39
CA GLN A 62 17.32 4.67 9.83
C GLN A 62 17.12 5.63 8.65
N LYS A 63 18.00 5.55 7.66
CA LYS A 63 17.94 6.41 6.47
C LYS A 63 16.80 5.99 5.55
N ALA A 64 16.60 4.68 5.37
CA ALA A 64 15.50 4.13 4.61
C ALA A 64 14.16 4.58 5.19
N LEU A 65 13.93 4.39 6.50
CA LEU A 65 12.71 4.87 7.17
C LEU A 65 12.54 6.38 7.06
N CYS A 66 13.61 7.16 7.24
CA CYS A 66 13.58 8.61 7.07
C CYS A 66 13.07 9.00 5.67
N ILE A 67 13.63 8.41 4.61
CA ILE A 67 13.25 8.71 3.22
C ILE A 67 11.82 8.24 2.91
N LEU A 68 11.45 7.06 3.40
CA LEU A 68 10.20 6.38 3.04
C LEU A 68 8.99 6.92 3.79
N THR A 69 9.15 7.31 5.06
CA THR A 69 8.03 7.52 5.98
C THR A 69 7.89 8.95 6.50
N THR A 70 8.90 9.80 6.24
CA THR A 70 8.91 11.19 6.73
C THR A 70 8.82 12.19 5.59
N GLY A 71 8.45 13.44 5.92
CA GLY A 71 8.44 14.55 4.96
C GLY A 71 9.81 15.04 4.51
N LEU A 72 10.91 14.42 4.96
CA LEU A 72 12.27 14.78 4.53
C LEU A 72 12.58 14.30 3.10
N GLY A 73 11.79 13.37 2.56
CA GLY A 73 11.86 12.91 1.18
C GLY A 73 10.52 13.04 0.45
N PRO A 74 10.51 12.99 -0.89
CA PRO A 74 9.29 13.13 -1.68
C PRO A 74 8.38 11.89 -1.63
N ILE A 75 8.86 10.76 -1.12
CA ILE A 75 8.16 9.48 -1.20
C ILE A 75 6.85 9.52 -0.42
N GLN A 76 6.88 10.01 0.82
CA GLN A 76 5.68 10.04 1.66
C GLN A 76 4.54 10.82 0.99
N GLY A 77 4.82 12.05 0.54
CA GLY A 77 3.84 12.89 -0.13
C GLY A 77 3.33 12.27 -1.42
N THR A 78 4.22 11.66 -2.21
CA THR A 78 3.86 10.99 -3.46
C THR A 78 2.95 9.79 -3.22
N MET A 79 3.21 9.00 -2.17
CA MET A 79 2.37 7.86 -1.80
C MET A 79 0.99 8.33 -1.34
N VAL A 80 0.92 9.31 -0.45
CA VAL A 80 -0.36 9.87 0.03
C VAL A 80 -1.18 10.43 -1.14
N GLU A 81 -0.56 11.19 -2.04
CA GLU A 81 -1.23 11.74 -3.22
C GLU A 81 -1.73 10.63 -4.17
N SER A 82 -0.95 9.57 -4.36
CA SER A 82 -1.34 8.42 -5.19
C SER A 82 -2.55 7.68 -4.61
N VAL A 83 -2.56 7.48 -3.28
CA VAL A 83 -3.69 6.84 -2.59
C VAL A 83 -4.93 7.74 -2.61
N ARG A 84 -4.76 9.07 -2.43
CA ARG A 84 -5.85 10.06 -2.55
C ARG A 84 -6.54 9.95 -3.92
N ARG A 85 -5.76 9.97 -5.01
CA ARG A 85 -6.27 9.82 -6.38
C ARG A 85 -6.97 8.47 -6.61
N LEU A 86 -6.44 7.40 -6.03
CA LEU A 86 -7.05 6.07 -6.11
C LEU A 86 -8.42 6.04 -5.42
N ILE A 87 -8.53 6.61 -4.23
CA ILE A 87 -9.81 6.74 -3.52
C ILE A 87 -10.80 7.56 -4.37
N GLU A 88 -10.36 8.69 -4.93
CA GLU A 88 -11.23 9.56 -5.72
C GLU A 88 -11.76 8.89 -6.97
N ALA A 89 -10.92 8.08 -7.63
CA ALA A 89 -11.27 7.35 -8.83
C ALA A 89 -12.25 6.20 -8.56
N GLU A 90 -12.12 5.51 -7.41
CA GLU A 90 -12.89 4.31 -7.12
C GLU A 90 -14.14 4.57 -6.27
N ILE A 91 -14.09 5.52 -5.33
CA ILE A 91 -15.15 5.77 -4.35
C ILE A 91 -15.81 7.13 -4.63
N PRO A 92 -17.06 7.17 -5.12
CA PRO A 92 -17.82 8.40 -5.27
C PRO A 92 -18.00 9.14 -3.94
N GLU A 93 -17.96 10.47 -3.97
CA GLU A 93 -18.05 11.34 -2.79
C GLU A 93 -19.25 11.02 -1.89
N GLN A 94 -20.41 10.71 -2.49
CA GLN A 94 -21.67 10.43 -1.78
C GLN A 94 -21.61 9.15 -0.94
N ILE A 95 -20.63 8.28 -1.20
CA ILE A 95 -20.47 7.01 -0.51
C ILE A 95 -19.15 6.88 0.25
N ARG A 96 -18.36 7.95 0.34
CA ARG A 96 -17.13 7.98 1.15
C ARG A 96 -17.48 8.04 2.64
N PRO A 97 -16.57 7.56 3.52
CA PRO A 97 -16.63 7.86 4.94
C PRO A 97 -16.59 9.38 5.19
N ASP A 98 -17.08 9.83 6.35
CA ASP A 98 -17.13 11.25 6.73
C ASP A 98 -15.74 11.90 6.92
N LEU A 99 -14.67 11.09 6.89
CA LEU A 99 -13.30 11.57 6.97
C LEU A 99 -12.87 12.20 5.62
N PRO A 100 -12.23 13.38 5.62
CA PRO A 100 -11.66 13.97 4.40
C PRO A 100 -10.74 12.99 3.67
N VAL A 101 -10.76 13.03 2.34
CA VAL A 101 -10.06 12.04 1.50
C VAL A 101 -8.55 12.09 1.70
N GLU A 102 -8.00 13.29 1.91
CA GLU A 102 -6.61 13.53 2.24
C GLU A 102 -6.20 12.84 3.53
N ASP A 103 -7.03 12.90 4.57
CA ASP A 103 -6.79 12.27 5.86
C ASP A 103 -6.93 10.76 5.75
N MET A 104 -7.92 10.28 5.00
CA MET A 104 -8.11 8.86 4.72
C MET A 104 -6.90 8.28 3.97
N ALA A 105 -6.41 8.98 2.95
CA ALA A 105 -5.22 8.58 2.21
C ALA A 105 -3.99 8.55 3.11
N TYR A 106 -3.81 9.57 3.95
CA TYR A 106 -2.74 9.60 4.94
C TYR A 106 -2.82 8.42 5.91
N LEU A 107 -4.00 8.12 6.48
CA LEU A 107 -4.19 7.01 7.40
C LEU A 107 -3.91 5.65 6.75
N LEU A 108 -4.40 5.41 5.52
CA LEU A 108 -4.13 4.18 4.78
C LEU A 108 -2.63 3.99 4.54
N VAL A 109 -1.92 5.05 4.15
CA VAL A 109 -0.47 4.99 3.95
C VAL A 109 0.25 4.68 5.27
N ARG A 110 -0.05 5.44 6.34
CA ARG A 110 0.60 5.27 7.65
C ARG A 110 0.33 3.90 8.28
N VAL A 111 -0.90 3.39 8.18
CA VAL A 111 -1.22 2.06 8.72
C VAL A 111 -0.56 0.96 7.91
N GLY A 112 -0.48 1.12 6.58
CA GLY A 112 0.23 0.18 5.70
C GLY A 112 1.71 0.09 6.07
N GLU A 113 2.38 1.22 6.23
CA GLU A 113 3.79 1.29 6.64
C GLU A 113 4.07 0.59 7.97
N SER A 114 3.15 0.69 8.95
CA SER A 114 3.31 0.04 10.24
C SER A 114 3.42 -1.49 10.14
N PHE A 115 2.79 -2.08 9.12
CA PHE A 115 2.85 -3.51 8.84
C PHE A 115 3.89 -3.88 7.80
N ILE A 116 4.21 -3.01 6.85
CA ILE A 116 5.25 -3.25 5.83
C ILE A 116 6.65 -3.18 6.45
N TYR A 117 6.86 -2.24 7.38
CA TYR A 117 8.16 -1.96 8.01
C TYR A 117 8.21 -2.38 9.48
N ASN A 118 7.33 -3.29 9.90
CA ASN A 118 7.18 -3.69 11.29
C ASN A 118 8.50 -4.20 11.93
N ASP A 119 9.31 -4.90 11.14
CA ASP A 119 10.64 -5.36 11.53
C ASP A 119 11.61 -4.22 11.83
N LEU A 120 11.56 -3.15 11.04
CA LEU A 120 12.42 -1.98 11.22
C LEU A 120 11.91 -1.06 12.34
N LEU A 121 10.59 -1.01 12.54
CA LEU A 121 9.95 -0.11 13.51
C LEU A 121 9.93 -0.70 14.94
N THR A 122 9.63 -1.99 15.08
CA THR A 122 9.39 -2.62 16.40
C THR A 122 10.12 -3.95 16.59
N GLY A 123 10.84 -4.45 15.57
CA GLY A 123 11.44 -5.78 15.59
C GLY A 123 10.45 -6.93 15.33
N GLY A 124 9.22 -6.60 14.91
CA GLY A 124 8.21 -7.58 14.52
C GLY A 124 8.47 -8.22 13.15
N THR A 125 7.44 -8.87 12.58
CA THR A 125 7.48 -9.40 11.21
C THR A 125 6.55 -8.58 10.32
N PRO A 126 6.98 -8.23 9.08
CA PRO A 126 6.09 -7.62 8.12
C PRO A 126 4.88 -8.50 7.80
N ASP A 127 3.70 -7.90 7.64
CA ASP A 127 2.44 -8.66 7.58
C ASP A 127 1.42 -8.02 6.64
N THR A 128 1.37 -8.54 5.40
CA THR A 128 0.43 -8.10 4.36
C THR A 128 -1.03 -8.26 4.76
N GLU A 129 -1.38 -9.34 5.47
CA GLU A 129 -2.78 -9.62 5.82
C GLU A 129 -3.28 -8.67 6.90
N LYS A 130 -2.45 -8.32 7.88
CA LYS A 130 -2.79 -7.26 8.84
C LYS A 130 -2.98 -5.91 8.17
N ALA A 131 -2.13 -5.56 7.20
CA ALA A 131 -2.31 -4.35 6.41
C ALA A 131 -3.66 -4.35 5.67
N ARG A 132 -3.99 -5.45 4.99
CA ARG A 132 -5.27 -5.62 4.28
C ARG A 132 -6.48 -5.46 5.19
N LEU A 133 -6.46 -6.08 6.38
CA LEU A 133 -7.54 -5.98 7.36
C LEU A 133 -7.70 -4.53 7.86
N ALA A 134 -6.59 -3.83 8.11
CA ALA A 134 -6.63 -2.42 8.52
C ALA A 134 -7.19 -1.53 7.40
N PHE A 135 -6.81 -1.74 6.15
CA PHE A 135 -7.36 -0.98 5.02
C PHE A 135 -8.87 -1.18 4.90
N ARG A 136 -9.35 -2.42 5.05
CA ARG A 136 -10.79 -2.73 5.04
C ARG A 136 -11.55 -2.03 6.16
N LEU A 137 -10.95 -1.94 7.35
CA LEU A 137 -11.56 -1.26 8.49
C LEU A 137 -11.62 0.25 8.30
N ILE A 138 -10.58 0.87 7.77
CA ILE A 138 -10.57 2.32 7.50
C ILE A 138 -11.60 2.69 6.43
N LEU A 139 -11.79 1.81 5.44
CA LEU A 139 -12.72 2.01 4.33
C LEU A 139 -14.13 1.45 4.57
N SER A 140 -14.39 0.84 5.72
CA SER A 140 -15.76 0.40 6.05
C SER A 140 -16.64 1.60 6.34
N ARG A 141 -17.91 1.53 5.94
CA ARG A 141 -18.93 2.47 6.38
C ARG A 141 -19.49 1.97 7.70
N ASP A 142 -19.73 2.89 8.65
CA ASP A 142 -20.65 2.63 9.76
C ASP A 142 -22.09 2.45 9.26
#